data_AF-A0A8H9GSI6-F1
#
_entry.id   AF-A0A8H9GSI6-F1
#
_cell.length_a   1.000
_cell.length_b   1.000
_cell.length_c   1.000
_cell.angle_alpha   90.00
_cell.angle_beta   90.00
_cell.angle_gamma   90.00
#
_symmetry.space_group_name_H-M   'P 1'
#
loop_
_entity.id
_entity.type
_entity.pdbx_description
1 polymer ?
#
loop_
_entity_poly.entity_id
_entity_poly.type
_entity_poly.pdbx_seq_one_letter_code
_entity_poly.pdbx_strand_id
1 'polypeptide(L)'
;MKKNLLNLTALLLANAISIRGEGENTPSADGRLSEAEWRAKLATEHAQTSHADLVSKLAAANRKIDTLAANQVPQGGRVLTADEARAYDAFIALGTPDEVKTKLEQGTKDSTELTDLRFKDSLNTAARDAGYKPKVLGDRVKADGLTLLPSREVERDGKKVQVAYVKDAQGTEHELAAYAKQHWDDYLVALQAEGSSGHSGASYARQDAGSGSGSGSGAGGNAGGSGSGGSWLTDMLKPGEGGGYVDPLQPAAIK
;
A
#
# COMPACT_ATOMS: atom_id res chain seq x y z
N MET A 1 -14.55 35.25 -74.93
CA MET A 1 -15.63 35.94 -74.17
C MET A 1 -15.71 35.32 -72.77
N LYS A 2 -14.76 35.61 -71.87
CA LYS A 2 -15.01 36.34 -70.60
C LYS A 2 -16.48 36.72 -70.37
N LYS A 3 -17.17 35.98 -69.48
CA LYS A 3 -18.30 36.42 -68.64
C LYS A 3 -18.75 35.25 -67.74
N ASN A 4 -19.00 35.57 -66.46
CA ASN A 4 -19.88 34.85 -65.53
C ASN A 4 -19.31 33.74 -64.62
N LEU A 5 -18.17 33.98 -63.95
CA LEU A 5 -17.77 33.20 -62.75
C LEU A 5 -18.00 33.94 -61.42
N LEU A 6 -18.50 35.18 -61.46
CA LEU A 6 -18.74 36.02 -60.27
C LEU A 6 -20.16 35.89 -59.68
N ASN A 7 -21.05 35.10 -60.29
CA ASN A 7 -22.45 34.95 -59.84
C ASN A 7 -22.78 33.60 -59.18
N LEU A 8 -21.82 32.67 -59.04
CA LEU A 8 -22.10 31.34 -58.45
C LEU A 8 -21.74 31.23 -56.96
N THR A 9 -20.85 32.09 -56.45
CA THR A 9 -20.54 32.19 -55.01
C THR A 9 -21.56 33.01 -54.23
N ALA A 10 -22.39 33.82 -54.90
CA ALA A 10 -23.47 34.59 -54.27
C ALA A 10 -24.74 33.76 -54.00
N LEU A 11 -24.91 32.58 -54.62
CA LEU A 11 -26.12 31.76 -54.48
C LEU A 11 -26.00 30.63 -53.45
N LEU A 12 -24.79 30.32 -52.97
CA LEU A 12 -24.57 29.27 -51.95
C LEU A 12 -24.58 29.79 -50.50
N LEU A 13 -24.63 31.11 -50.28
CA LEU A 13 -24.83 31.71 -48.96
C LEU A 13 -26.32 31.94 -48.61
N ALA A 14 -27.25 31.59 -49.50
CA ALA A 14 -28.68 31.81 -49.31
C ALA A 14 -29.43 30.61 -48.66
N ASN A 15 -28.76 29.49 -48.34
CA ASN A 15 -29.41 28.27 -47.84
C ASN A 15 -28.87 27.78 -46.49
N ALA A 16 -28.66 28.71 -45.56
CA ALA A 16 -28.54 28.39 -44.13
C ALA A 16 -29.39 29.36 -43.29
N ILE A 17 -30.61 29.67 -43.76
CA ILE A 17 -31.65 30.28 -42.92
C ILE A 17 -32.53 29.14 -42.41
N SER A 18 -32.04 28.48 -41.37
CA SER A 18 -32.89 27.77 -40.41
C SER A 18 -32.81 28.51 -39.09
N ILE A 19 -33.70 29.50 -38.98
CA ILE A 19 -34.46 29.90 -37.79
C ILE A 19 -33.88 29.35 -36.48
N ARG A 20 -33.07 30.16 -35.80
CA ARG A 20 -32.80 30.01 -34.38
C ARG A 20 -32.85 31.38 -33.72
N GLY A 21 -34.02 31.69 -33.18
CA GLY A 21 -34.26 32.75 -32.20
C GLY A 21 -34.23 34.17 -32.75
N GLU A 22 -35.40 34.71 -33.07
CA GLU A 22 -35.66 36.13 -32.90
C GLU A 22 -35.50 36.48 -31.42
N GLY A 23 -34.27 36.82 -31.02
CA GLY A 23 -34.00 37.51 -29.78
C GLY A 23 -34.03 39.00 -30.06
N GLU A 24 -35.02 39.69 -29.49
CA GLU A 24 -35.13 41.14 -29.41
C GLU A 24 -33.77 41.84 -29.30
N ASN A 25 -33.62 42.93 -30.08
CA ASN A 25 -32.60 43.96 -29.90
C ASN A 25 -32.84 44.72 -28.58
N THR A 26 -32.84 44.03 -27.44
CA THR A 26 -32.78 44.65 -26.13
C THR A 26 -31.31 44.75 -25.72
N PRO A 27 -30.78 45.96 -25.46
CA PRO A 27 -29.43 46.11 -24.94
C PRO A 27 -29.32 45.33 -23.64
N SER A 28 -28.37 44.40 -23.57
CA SER A 28 -28.15 43.57 -22.38
C SER A 28 -27.83 44.48 -21.20
N ALA A 29 -28.65 44.39 -20.14
CA ALA A 29 -28.48 45.11 -18.89
C ALA A 29 -27.16 44.80 -18.15
N ASP A 30 -26.37 43.85 -18.67
CA ASP A 30 -25.09 43.40 -18.11
C ASP A 30 -23.86 44.11 -18.69
N GLY A 31 -24.05 45.19 -19.47
CA GLY A 31 -22.94 45.95 -20.08
C GLY A 31 -22.22 45.22 -21.22
N ARG A 32 -22.76 44.08 -21.67
CA ARG A 32 -22.27 43.34 -22.83
C ARG A 32 -22.97 43.86 -24.08
N LEU A 33 -22.19 44.44 -25.00
CA LEU A 33 -22.67 44.88 -26.31
C LEU A 33 -23.31 43.69 -27.05
N SER A 34 -24.47 43.92 -27.67
CA SER A 34 -25.02 42.97 -28.63
C SER A 34 -24.04 42.73 -29.78
N GLU A 35 -24.16 41.61 -30.48
CA GLU A 35 -23.24 41.27 -31.58
C GLU A 35 -23.26 42.32 -32.71
N ALA A 36 -24.42 42.94 -32.95
CA ALA A 36 -24.57 44.03 -33.90
C ALA A 36 -23.87 45.32 -33.44
N GLU A 37 -24.03 45.70 -32.17
CA GLU A 37 -23.35 46.87 -31.58
C GLU A 37 -21.83 46.66 -31.50
N TRP A 38 -21.38 45.44 -31.19
CA TRP A 38 -19.95 45.08 -31.18
C TRP A 38 -19.34 45.21 -32.57
N ARG A 39 -20.02 44.72 -33.61
CA ARG A 39 -19.60 44.86 -35.01
C ARG A 39 -19.57 46.32 -35.46
N ALA A 40 -20.59 47.11 -35.11
CA ALA A 40 -20.65 48.53 -35.44
C ALA A 40 -19.53 49.34 -34.75
N LYS A 41 -19.23 49.01 -33.48
CA LYS A 41 -18.13 49.61 -32.73
C LYS A 41 -16.77 49.26 -33.33
N LEU A 42 -16.57 47.99 -33.69
CA LEU A 42 -15.36 47.54 -34.39
C LEU A 42 -15.19 48.23 -35.73
N ALA A 43 -16.24 48.31 -36.56
CA ALA A 43 -16.17 48.98 -37.86
C ALA A 43 -15.76 50.46 -37.71
N THR A 44 -16.27 51.14 -36.69
CA THR A 44 -15.89 52.51 -36.35
C THR A 44 -14.44 52.61 -35.88
N GLU A 45 -14.00 51.68 -35.03
CA GLU A 45 -12.61 51.60 -34.55
C GLU A 45 -11.62 51.30 -35.70
N HIS A 46 -11.99 50.40 -36.62
CA HIS A 46 -11.23 50.07 -37.83
C HIS A 46 -11.14 51.25 -38.81
N ALA A 47 -12.19 52.09 -38.89
CA ALA A 47 -12.17 53.30 -39.71
C ALA A 47 -11.26 54.40 -39.13
N GLN A 48 -11.00 54.38 -37.82
CA GLN A 48 -10.16 55.36 -37.11
C GLN A 48 -8.73 54.86 -36.86
N THR A 49 -8.45 53.56 -37.03
CA THR A 49 -7.11 52.98 -36.83
C THR A 49 -6.35 52.85 -38.14
N SER A 50 -5.04 53.09 -38.09
CA SER A 50 -4.20 52.90 -39.26
C SER A 50 -4.02 51.41 -39.57
N HIS A 51 -3.73 51.09 -40.83
CA HIS A 51 -3.40 49.71 -41.24
C HIS A 51 -2.23 49.13 -40.42
N ALA A 52 -1.24 49.96 -40.04
CA ALA A 52 -0.11 49.54 -39.21
C ALA A 52 -0.54 49.14 -37.79
N ASP A 53 -1.54 49.83 -37.21
CA ASP A 53 -2.09 49.49 -35.90
C ASP A 53 -2.86 48.18 -35.94
N LEU A 54 -3.61 47.92 -37.02
CA LEU A 54 -4.33 46.67 -37.21
C LEU A 54 -3.39 45.46 -37.35
N VAL A 55 -2.31 45.60 -38.11
CA VAL A 55 -1.27 44.56 -38.23
C VAL A 55 -0.61 44.30 -36.86
N SER A 56 -0.33 45.35 -36.10
CA SER A 56 0.25 45.22 -34.75
C SER A 56 -0.71 44.53 -33.77
N LYS A 57 -2.00 44.87 -33.81
CA LYS A 57 -3.05 44.22 -33.02
C LYS A 57 -3.19 42.74 -33.39
N LEU A 58 -3.17 42.40 -34.67
CA LEU A 58 -3.24 41.01 -35.14
C LEU A 58 -2.03 40.20 -34.68
N ALA A 59 -0.81 40.75 -34.82
CA ALA A 59 0.40 40.10 -34.35
C ALA A 59 0.38 39.87 -32.83
N ALA A 60 -0.10 40.83 -32.05
CA ALA A 60 -0.26 40.69 -30.61
C ALA A 60 -1.34 39.66 -30.23
N ALA A 61 -2.45 39.60 -30.97
CA ALA A 61 -3.51 38.62 -30.76
C ALA A 61 -3.02 37.20 -31.07
N ASN A 62 -2.30 37.01 -32.17
CA ASN A 62 -1.71 35.71 -32.53
C ASN A 62 -0.71 35.24 -31.47
N ARG A 63 0.19 36.11 -30.99
CA ARG A 63 1.10 35.76 -29.87
C ARG A 63 0.35 35.34 -28.60
N LYS A 64 -0.78 36.00 -28.30
CA LYS A 64 -1.63 35.62 -27.17
C LYS A 64 -2.30 34.27 -27.39
N ILE A 65 -2.79 33.99 -28.59
CA ILE A 65 -3.35 32.68 -28.94
C ILE A 65 -2.29 31.59 -28.80
N ASP A 66 -1.08 31.79 -29.31
CA ASP A 66 0.02 30.83 -29.18
C ASP A 66 0.38 30.59 -27.71
N THR A 67 0.43 31.65 -26.90
CA THR A 67 0.70 31.55 -25.47
C THR A 67 -0.41 30.82 -24.72
N LEU A 68 -1.68 31.08 -25.06
CA LEU A 68 -2.82 30.41 -24.43
C LEU A 68 -2.91 28.95 -24.85
N ALA A 69 -2.63 28.63 -26.11
CA ALA A 69 -2.58 27.27 -26.62
C ALA A 69 -1.45 26.47 -25.94
N ALA A 70 -0.28 27.07 -25.71
CA ALA A 70 0.84 26.42 -25.03
C ALA A 70 0.56 26.13 -23.55
N ASN A 71 -0.26 26.95 -22.89
CA ASN A 71 -0.63 26.77 -21.48
C ASN A 71 -1.96 26.04 -21.30
N GLN A 72 -2.57 25.55 -22.39
CA GLN A 72 -3.84 24.87 -22.32
C GLN A 72 -3.64 23.46 -21.77
N VAL A 73 -4.45 23.11 -20.76
CA VAL A 73 -4.50 21.75 -20.25
C VAL A 73 -5.02 20.83 -21.36
N PRO A 74 -4.34 19.71 -21.66
CA PRO A 74 -4.81 18.76 -22.65
C PRO A 74 -6.25 18.32 -22.36
N GLN A 75 -7.01 17.99 -23.40
CA GLN A 75 -8.38 17.52 -23.23
C GLN A 75 -8.42 16.26 -22.36
N GLY A 76 -9.19 16.29 -21.27
CA GLY A 76 -9.22 15.24 -20.25
C GLY A 76 -8.13 15.33 -19.17
N GLY A 77 -7.19 16.26 -19.31
CA GLY A 77 -6.22 16.59 -18.27
C GLY A 77 -6.84 17.47 -17.18
N ARG A 78 -6.31 17.34 -15.96
CA ARG A 78 -6.64 18.20 -14.82
C ARG A 78 -5.35 18.79 -14.28
N VAL A 79 -5.32 20.08 -14.01
CA VAL A 79 -4.22 20.68 -13.24
C VAL A 79 -4.39 20.27 -11.78
N LEU A 80 -3.38 19.61 -11.23
CA LEU A 80 -3.33 19.29 -9.81
C LEU A 80 -2.62 20.42 -9.07
N THR A 81 -3.15 20.77 -7.90
CA THR A 81 -2.38 21.57 -6.93
C THR A 81 -1.19 20.75 -6.42
N ALA A 82 -0.20 21.40 -5.80
CA ALA A 82 0.99 20.71 -5.30
C ALA A 82 0.66 19.60 -4.27
N ASP A 83 -0.36 19.81 -3.44
CA ASP A 83 -0.79 18.82 -2.45
C ASP A 83 -1.55 17.65 -3.10
N GLU A 84 -2.38 17.93 -4.11
CA GLU A 84 -3.06 16.88 -4.88
C GLU A 84 -2.10 16.04 -5.71
N ALA A 85 -1.05 16.66 -6.28
CA ALA A 85 0.01 15.95 -6.98
C ALA A 85 0.72 14.96 -6.04
N ARG A 86 1.10 15.41 -4.83
CA ARG A 86 1.69 14.53 -3.81
C ARG A 86 0.77 13.39 -3.40
N ALA A 87 -0.54 13.66 -3.25
CA ALA A 87 -1.52 12.63 -2.93
C ALA A 87 -1.68 11.60 -4.06
N TYR A 88 -1.64 12.05 -5.31
CA TYR A 88 -1.71 11.19 -6.48
C TYR A 88 -0.44 10.33 -6.64
N ASP A 89 0.74 10.90 -6.41
CA ASP A 89 2.00 10.14 -6.41
C ASP A 89 2.00 9.06 -5.32
N ALA A 90 1.50 9.39 -4.12
CA ALA A 90 1.32 8.42 -3.04
C ALA A 90 0.33 7.31 -3.40
N PHE A 91 -0.76 7.66 -4.11
CA PHE A 91 -1.73 6.68 -4.60
C PHE A 91 -1.11 5.74 -5.65
N ILE A 92 -0.35 6.28 -6.61
CA ILE A 92 0.38 5.46 -7.59
C ILE A 92 1.38 4.53 -6.88
N ALA A 93 2.05 5.02 -5.85
CA ALA A 93 3.01 4.23 -5.07
C ALA A 93 2.39 3.03 -4.33
N LEU A 94 1.07 3.01 -4.09
CA LEU A 94 0.39 1.83 -3.54
C LEU A 94 0.40 0.64 -4.51
N GLY A 95 0.58 0.89 -5.80
CA GLY A 95 0.59 -0.11 -6.87
C GLY A 95 -0.78 -0.32 -7.49
N THR A 96 -0.94 -1.43 -8.21
CA THR A 96 -2.21 -1.76 -8.86
C THR A 96 -3.28 -2.20 -7.85
N PRO A 97 -4.58 -1.96 -8.13
CA PRO A 97 -5.65 -2.40 -7.23
C PRO A 97 -5.60 -3.89 -6.88
N ASP A 98 -5.21 -4.74 -7.84
CA ASP A 98 -5.12 -6.19 -7.64
C ASP A 98 -3.96 -6.57 -6.70
N GLU A 99 -2.81 -5.90 -6.80
CA GLU A 99 -1.69 -6.09 -5.87
C GLU A 99 -2.06 -5.66 -4.45
N VAL A 100 -2.74 -4.52 -4.30
CA VAL A 100 -3.20 -4.03 -2.99
C VAL A 100 -4.19 -5.03 -2.37
N LYS A 101 -5.16 -5.51 -3.16
CA LYS A 101 -6.12 -6.52 -2.71
C LYS A 101 -5.43 -7.81 -2.28
N THR A 102 -4.48 -8.30 -3.09
CA THR A 102 -3.69 -9.49 -2.78
C THR A 102 -2.91 -9.34 -1.48
N LYS A 103 -2.23 -8.21 -1.28
CA LYS A 103 -1.50 -7.92 -0.04
C LYS A 103 -2.42 -7.87 1.18
N LEU A 104 -3.62 -7.32 1.04
CA LEU A 104 -4.60 -7.23 2.13
C LEU A 104 -5.14 -8.61 2.51
N GLU A 105 -5.50 -9.44 1.52
CA GLU A 105 -5.95 -10.81 1.75
C GLU A 105 -4.84 -11.65 2.39
N GLN A 106 -3.60 -11.51 1.92
CA GLN A 106 -2.45 -12.18 2.53
C GLN A 106 -2.19 -11.70 3.95
N GLY A 107 -2.20 -10.40 4.20
CA GLY A 107 -2.02 -9.84 5.55
C GLY A 107 -3.08 -10.32 6.54
N THR A 108 -4.33 -10.53 6.08
CA THR A 108 -5.41 -11.08 6.90
C THR A 108 -5.15 -12.56 7.26
N LYS A 109 -4.68 -13.35 6.28
CA LYS A 109 -4.28 -14.75 6.51
C LYS A 109 -3.10 -14.83 7.47
N ASP A 110 -2.03 -14.10 7.20
CA ASP A 110 -0.82 -14.06 8.02
C ASP A 110 -1.13 -13.62 9.45
N SER A 111 -2.01 -12.62 9.63
CA SER A 111 -2.42 -12.18 10.96
C SER A 111 -3.19 -13.25 11.73
N THR A 112 -4.02 -14.03 11.04
CA THR A 112 -4.76 -15.14 11.65
C THR A 112 -3.80 -16.26 12.04
N GLU A 113 -2.89 -16.63 11.13
CA GLU A 113 -1.87 -17.67 11.38
C GLU A 113 -0.93 -17.29 12.53
N LEU A 114 -0.46 -16.04 12.60
CA LEU A 114 0.37 -15.56 13.70
C LEU A 114 -0.37 -15.60 15.05
N THR A 115 -1.66 -15.27 15.05
CA THR A 115 -2.49 -15.34 16.26
C THR A 115 -2.63 -16.79 16.73
N ASP A 116 -2.90 -17.71 15.80
CA ASP A 116 -3.00 -19.14 16.09
C ASP A 116 -1.68 -19.74 16.58
N LEU A 117 -0.56 -19.36 15.98
CA LEU A 117 0.78 -19.81 16.39
C LEU A 117 1.13 -19.31 17.79
N ARG A 118 0.91 -18.01 18.08
CA ARG A 118 1.14 -17.44 19.42
C ARG A 118 0.26 -18.09 20.47
N PHE A 119 -0.99 -18.37 20.13
CA PHE A 119 -1.90 -19.10 21.01
C PHE A 119 -1.39 -20.51 21.28
N LYS A 120 -1.00 -21.27 20.25
CA LYS A 120 -0.45 -22.63 20.39
C LYS A 120 0.82 -22.65 21.25
N ASP A 121 1.71 -21.69 21.07
CA ASP A 121 2.95 -21.58 21.84
C ASP A 121 2.69 -21.30 23.33
N SER A 122 1.82 -20.33 23.60
CA SER A 122 1.37 -19.99 24.96
C SER A 122 0.67 -21.19 25.62
N LEU A 123 -0.16 -21.90 24.87
CA LEU A 123 -0.87 -23.09 25.32
C LEU A 123 0.09 -24.23 25.68
N ASN A 124 1.08 -24.50 24.84
CA ASN A 124 2.07 -25.55 25.10
C ASN A 124 2.93 -25.22 26.32
N THR A 125 3.33 -23.96 26.48
CA THR A 125 4.11 -23.49 27.64
C THR A 125 3.29 -23.62 28.93
N ALA A 126 2.08 -23.08 28.94
CA ALA A 126 1.19 -23.16 30.10
C ALA A 126 0.83 -24.61 30.46
N ALA A 127 0.55 -25.45 29.46
CA ALA A 127 0.29 -26.87 29.66
C ALA A 127 1.49 -27.58 30.29
N ARG A 128 2.70 -27.32 29.80
CA ARG A 128 3.92 -27.92 30.35
C ARG A 128 4.15 -27.51 31.79
N ASP A 129 4.03 -26.22 32.10
CA ASP A 129 4.32 -25.70 33.43
C ASP A 129 3.24 -26.11 34.45
N ALA A 130 1.99 -26.29 34.01
CA ALA A 130 0.90 -26.81 34.84
C ALA A 130 0.78 -28.34 34.87
N GLY A 131 1.58 -29.07 34.09
CA GLY A 131 1.51 -30.54 33.99
C GLY A 131 0.26 -31.08 33.29
N TYR A 132 -0.32 -30.30 32.37
CA TYR A 132 -1.52 -30.64 31.63
C TYR A 132 -1.26 -31.08 30.17
N LYS A 133 -2.21 -31.81 29.59
CA LYS A 133 -2.26 -32.16 28.17
C LYS A 133 -2.66 -30.92 27.35
N PRO A 134 -1.82 -30.43 26.41
CA PRO A 134 -2.11 -29.20 25.66
C PRO A 134 -3.44 -29.22 24.90
N LYS A 135 -3.81 -30.37 24.32
CA LYS A 135 -5.05 -30.52 23.56
C LYS A 135 -6.29 -30.28 24.44
N VAL A 136 -6.35 -30.93 25.60
CA VAL A 136 -7.51 -30.82 26.52
C VAL A 136 -7.56 -29.44 27.14
N LEU A 137 -6.41 -28.87 27.51
CA LEU A 137 -6.32 -27.50 27.99
C LEU A 137 -6.82 -26.50 26.94
N GLY A 138 -6.42 -26.68 25.67
CA GLY A 138 -6.82 -25.81 24.57
C GLY A 138 -8.33 -25.80 24.35
N ASP A 139 -8.97 -26.97 24.43
CA ASP A 139 -10.42 -27.09 24.31
C ASP A 139 -11.14 -26.36 25.45
N ARG A 140 -10.64 -26.47 26.69
CA ARG A 140 -11.23 -25.79 27.86
C ARG A 140 -11.03 -24.27 27.82
N VAL A 141 -9.81 -23.82 27.52
CA VAL A 141 -9.47 -22.40 27.39
C VAL A 141 -10.35 -21.73 26.33
N LYS A 142 -10.58 -22.39 25.18
CA LYS A 142 -11.45 -21.86 24.13
C LYS A 142 -12.94 -21.89 24.52
N ALA A 143 -13.41 -22.95 25.18
CA ALA A 143 -14.80 -23.07 25.59
C ALA A 143 -15.20 -21.99 26.60
N ASP A 144 -14.30 -21.66 27.53
CA ASP A 144 -14.53 -20.67 28.59
C ASP A 144 -14.10 -19.25 28.19
N GLY A 145 -13.57 -19.05 26.97
CA GLY A 145 -13.13 -17.75 26.48
C GLY A 145 -11.94 -17.16 27.26
N LEU A 146 -11.05 -18.03 27.77
CA LEU A 146 -9.91 -17.62 28.58
C LEU A 146 -8.73 -17.16 27.74
N THR A 147 -7.97 -16.21 28.27
CA THR A 147 -6.67 -15.80 27.71
C THR A 147 -5.54 -16.37 28.55
N LEU A 148 -4.61 -17.09 27.90
CA LEU A 148 -3.41 -17.60 28.57
C LEU A 148 -2.41 -16.46 28.80
N LEU A 149 -1.87 -16.40 30.01
CA LEU A 149 -0.83 -15.43 30.39
C LEU A 149 0.53 -16.13 30.51
N PRO A 150 1.65 -15.39 30.36
CA PRO A 150 2.97 -15.94 30.59
C PRO A 150 3.10 -16.53 32.01
N SER A 151 3.76 -17.69 32.11
CA SER A 151 4.08 -18.29 33.40
C SER A 151 4.95 -17.36 34.23
N ARG A 152 4.71 -17.33 35.54
CA ARG A 152 5.47 -16.55 36.51
C ARG A 152 6.19 -17.49 37.46
N GLU A 153 7.44 -17.17 37.78
CA GLU A 153 8.22 -17.93 38.76
C GLU A 153 7.73 -17.56 40.17
N VAL A 154 7.20 -18.54 40.89
CA VAL A 154 6.68 -18.38 42.25
C VAL A 154 7.42 -19.36 43.17
N GLU A 155 7.79 -18.90 44.36
CA GLU A 155 8.40 -19.75 45.37
C GLU A 155 7.30 -20.54 46.11
N ARG A 156 7.30 -21.86 45.93
CA ARG A 156 6.40 -22.82 46.59
C ARG A 156 7.27 -23.85 47.29
N ASP A 157 7.04 -24.06 48.59
CA ASP A 157 7.75 -25.07 49.40
C ASP A 157 9.29 -24.93 49.34
N GLY A 158 9.80 -23.69 49.32
CA GLY A 158 11.24 -23.37 49.26
C GLY A 158 11.89 -23.67 47.90
N LYS A 159 11.09 -23.95 46.86
CA LYS A 159 11.55 -24.17 45.48
C LYS A 159 10.86 -23.17 44.54
N LYS A 160 11.61 -22.69 43.56
CA LYS A 160 11.06 -21.84 42.51
C LYS A 160 10.36 -22.70 41.47
N VAL A 161 9.07 -22.50 41.28
CA VAL A 161 8.22 -23.25 40.35
C VAL A 161 7.58 -22.28 39.35
N GLN A 162 7.55 -22.64 38.07
CA GLN A 162 6.83 -21.87 37.06
C GLN A 162 5.34 -22.14 37.21
N VAL A 163 4.55 -21.08 37.39
CA VAL A 163 3.11 -21.14 37.58
C VAL A 163 2.42 -20.45 36.41
N ALA A 164 1.57 -21.18 35.70
CA ALA A 164 0.77 -20.65 34.59
C ALA A 164 -0.45 -19.88 35.11
N TYR A 165 -0.84 -18.81 34.41
CA TYR A 165 -2.00 -17.98 34.75
C TYR A 165 -2.95 -17.88 33.56
N VAL A 166 -4.23 -17.69 33.85
CA VAL A 166 -5.29 -17.41 32.87
C VAL A 166 -6.05 -16.16 33.25
N LYS A 167 -6.56 -15.46 32.26
CA LYS A 167 -7.45 -14.31 32.41
C LYS A 167 -8.83 -14.68 31.89
N ASP A 168 -9.84 -14.47 32.73
CA ASP A 168 -11.24 -14.72 32.35
C ASP A 168 -11.80 -13.61 31.43
N ALA A 169 -13.02 -13.81 30.94
CA ALA A 169 -13.70 -12.86 30.06
C ALA A 169 -13.98 -11.51 30.75
N GLN A 170 -14.05 -11.50 32.09
CA GLN A 170 -14.24 -10.32 32.93
C GLN A 170 -12.92 -9.56 33.17
N GLY A 171 -11.79 -10.17 32.81
CA GLY A 171 -10.46 -9.62 32.91
C GLY A 171 -9.75 -9.89 34.24
N THR A 172 -10.26 -10.80 35.06
CA THR A 172 -9.64 -11.24 36.31
C THR A 172 -8.57 -12.29 36.04
N GLU A 173 -7.40 -12.14 36.65
CA GLU A 173 -6.31 -13.13 36.57
C GLU A 173 -6.49 -14.22 37.62
N HIS A 174 -6.39 -15.48 37.20
CA HIS A 174 -6.44 -16.66 38.05
C HIS A 174 -5.22 -17.54 37.80
N GLU A 175 -4.71 -18.18 38.84
CA GLU A 175 -3.73 -19.26 38.67
C GLU A 175 -4.41 -20.43 37.93
N LEU A 176 -3.79 -20.92 36.86
CA LEU A 176 -4.41 -21.90 35.97
C LEU A 176 -4.81 -23.19 36.73
N ALA A 177 -3.97 -23.64 37.66
CA ALA A 177 -4.24 -24.83 38.46
C ALA A 177 -5.40 -24.64 39.46
N ALA A 178 -5.57 -23.44 40.00
CA ALA A 178 -6.67 -23.11 40.90
C ALA A 178 -7.98 -23.00 40.11
N TYR A 179 -7.94 -22.30 38.97
CA TYR A 179 -9.09 -22.17 38.07
C TYR A 179 -9.58 -23.54 37.59
N ALA A 180 -8.66 -24.40 37.14
CA ALA A 180 -8.99 -25.74 36.67
C ALA A 180 -9.71 -26.59 37.73
N LYS A 181 -9.29 -26.52 38.99
CA LYS A 181 -9.95 -27.24 40.10
C LYS A 181 -11.35 -26.72 40.39
N GLN A 182 -11.58 -25.42 40.24
CA GLN A 182 -12.86 -24.81 40.54
C GLN A 182 -13.88 -25.00 39.40
N HIS A 183 -13.43 -24.94 38.15
CA HIS A 183 -14.31 -24.88 36.99
C HIS A 183 -14.30 -26.15 36.13
N TRP A 184 -13.26 -26.98 36.24
CA TRP A 184 -13.04 -28.14 35.35
C TRP A 184 -12.81 -29.44 36.13
N ASP A 185 -13.43 -29.60 37.30
CA ASP A 185 -13.22 -30.77 38.19
C ASP A 185 -13.38 -32.11 37.44
N ASP A 186 -14.48 -32.25 36.67
CA ASP A 186 -14.77 -33.43 35.84
C ASP A 186 -13.72 -33.71 34.75
N TYR A 187 -12.96 -32.69 34.36
CA TYR A 187 -11.93 -32.78 33.31
C TYR A 187 -10.53 -32.91 33.88
N LEU A 188 -10.32 -32.85 35.21
CA LEU A 188 -8.98 -32.89 35.80
C LEU A 188 -8.20 -34.15 35.43
N VAL A 189 -8.88 -35.31 35.40
CA VAL A 189 -8.26 -36.58 35.00
C VAL A 189 -7.85 -36.55 33.52
N ALA A 190 -8.66 -35.94 32.66
CA ALA A 190 -8.35 -35.78 31.24
C ALA A 190 -7.28 -34.69 30.99
N LEU A 191 -7.21 -33.69 31.87
CA LEU A 191 -6.24 -32.60 31.82
C LEU A 191 -4.85 -33.08 32.21
N GLN A 192 -4.71 -33.99 33.16
CA GLN A 192 -3.39 -34.48 33.59
C GLN A 192 -2.63 -35.18 32.45
N ALA A 193 -1.38 -34.78 32.26
CA ALA A 193 -0.46 -35.50 31.38
C ALA A 193 -0.14 -36.88 31.97
N GLU A 194 -0.25 -37.94 31.17
CA GLU A 194 0.15 -39.28 31.59
C GLU A 194 1.67 -39.29 31.82
N GLY A 195 2.07 -39.60 33.05
CA GLY A 195 3.48 -39.67 33.44
C GLY A 195 4.04 -38.40 34.10
N SER A 196 3.40 -37.89 35.15
CA SER A 196 3.99 -36.91 36.07
C SER A 196 5.11 -37.53 36.95
N SER A 197 6.04 -38.25 36.34
CA SER A 197 7.26 -38.75 36.98
C SER A 197 8.44 -38.58 36.02
N GLY A 198 9.20 -37.51 36.23
CA GLY A 198 10.53 -37.32 35.64
C GLY A 198 10.56 -36.66 34.27
N HIS A 199 10.44 -35.32 34.23
CA HIS A 199 10.82 -34.56 33.04
C HIS A 199 12.35 -34.40 33.00
N SER A 200 13.05 -35.38 32.42
CA SER A 200 14.32 -35.08 31.74
C SER A 200 13.97 -34.30 30.48
N GLY A 201 14.19 -32.98 30.51
CA GLY A 201 13.88 -32.12 29.38
C GLY A 201 14.54 -32.62 28.11
N ALA A 202 13.77 -32.75 27.03
CA ALA A 202 14.34 -32.84 25.70
C ALA A 202 15.09 -31.53 25.45
N SER A 203 16.42 -31.61 25.47
CA SER A 203 17.29 -30.51 25.07
C SER A 203 17.02 -30.22 23.59
N TYR A 204 16.32 -29.13 23.32
CA TYR A 204 16.30 -28.54 21.99
C TYR A 204 17.76 -28.26 21.61
N ALA A 205 18.17 -28.67 20.39
CA ALA A 205 19.48 -28.34 19.88
C ALA A 205 19.58 -26.81 19.79
N ARG A 206 20.38 -26.22 20.68
CA ARG A 206 20.85 -24.84 20.53
C ARG A 206 21.66 -24.80 19.23
N GLN A 207 21.12 -24.15 18.21
CA GLN A 207 21.94 -23.71 17.09
C GLN A 207 22.80 -22.55 17.60
N ASP A 208 23.92 -22.87 18.24
CA ASP A 208 24.94 -21.88 18.56
C ASP A 208 25.57 -21.40 17.24
N ALA A 209 25.34 -20.12 16.93
CA ALA A 209 26.09 -19.41 15.92
C ALA A 209 27.54 -19.27 16.42
N GLY A 210 28.47 -19.86 15.67
CA GLY A 210 29.90 -19.60 15.63
C GLY A 210 30.57 -19.01 16.88
N SER A 211 31.17 -19.87 17.70
CA SER A 211 32.29 -19.48 18.54
C SER A 211 33.46 -20.43 18.26
N GLY A 212 34.46 -19.89 17.56
CA GLY A 212 35.75 -20.55 17.42
C GLY A 212 36.44 -20.59 18.77
N SER A 213 36.77 -21.78 19.23
CA SER A 213 37.87 -21.99 20.17
C SER A 213 38.53 -23.32 19.84
N GLY A 214 39.76 -23.25 19.36
CA GLY A 214 40.54 -24.41 18.98
C GLY A 214 40.95 -25.25 20.18
N SER A 215 40.99 -26.56 19.98
CA SER A 215 41.95 -27.47 20.60
C SER A 215 41.83 -28.87 19.98
N GLY A 216 42.91 -29.32 19.35
CA GLY A 216 43.39 -30.70 19.47
C GLY A 216 42.80 -31.80 18.57
N SER A 217 43.54 -32.07 17.49
CA SER A 217 44.00 -33.41 17.06
C SER A 217 43.01 -34.45 16.47
N GLY A 218 43.30 -34.86 15.22
CA GLY A 218 43.18 -36.28 14.83
C GLY A 218 42.52 -36.59 13.48
N ALA A 219 43.36 -36.73 12.44
CA ALA A 219 43.31 -37.73 11.37
C ALA A 219 42.04 -37.99 10.53
N GLY A 220 42.15 -37.65 9.22
CA GLY A 220 41.97 -38.61 8.12
C GLY A 220 40.57 -38.81 7.52
N GLY A 221 40.46 -38.63 6.19
CA GLY A 221 39.40 -39.26 5.39
C GLY A 221 38.77 -38.39 4.31
N ASN A 222 39.31 -38.48 3.10
CA ASN A 222 38.70 -38.00 1.86
C ASN A 222 37.51 -38.88 1.45
N ALA A 223 36.31 -38.30 1.26
CA ALA A 223 35.29 -38.83 0.36
C ALA A 223 34.26 -37.73 0.03
N GLY A 224 34.18 -37.40 -1.26
CA GLY A 224 33.16 -36.53 -1.81
C GLY A 224 31.75 -37.12 -1.68
N GLY A 225 30.77 -36.24 -1.53
CA GLY A 225 29.37 -36.58 -1.46
C GLY A 225 28.52 -35.34 -1.70
N SER A 226 28.16 -35.16 -2.97
CA SER A 226 27.19 -34.18 -3.47
C SER A 226 25.90 -34.19 -2.65
N GLY A 227 25.48 -33.00 -2.21
CA GLY A 227 24.24 -32.77 -1.47
C GLY A 227 23.75 -31.35 -1.70
N SER A 228 23.30 -31.09 -2.93
CA SER A 228 22.57 -29.89 -3.33
C SER A 228 21.34 -29.70 -2.43
N GLY A 229 21.32 -28.63 -1.65
CA GLY A 229 20.21 -28.36 -0.74
C GLY A 229 20.35 -27.04 0.00
N GLY A 230 19.92 -25.95 -0.65
CA GLY A 230 19.55 -24.71 0.03
C GLY A 230 20.54 -23.56 -0.14
N SER A 231 20.23 -22.61 -1.03
CA SER A 231 20.72 -21.24 -0.92
C SER A 231 19.96 -20.26 -1.85
N TRP A 232 18.62 -20.25 -1.84
CA TRP A 232 17.87 -19.18 -2.51
C TRP A 232 17.77 -17.91 -1.66
N LEU A 233 18.01 -17.99 -0.34
CA LEU A 233 18.05 -16.82 0.54
C LEU A 233 19.39 -16.08 0.56
N THR A 234 20.49 -16.70 0.15
CA THR A 234 21.83 -16.08 0.24
C THR A 234 22.16 -15.19 -0.96
N ASP A 235 21.40 -15.29 -2.05
CA ASP A 235 21.56 -14.40 -3.23
C ASP A 235 20.76 -13.10 -3.13
N MET A 236 19.87 -12.93 -2.14
CA MET A 236 19.14 -11.67 -1.91
C MET A 236 19.86 -10.69 -0.98
N LEU A 237 20.92 -11.12 -0.27
CA LEU A 237 21.64 -10.29 0.71
C LEU A 237 23.11 -10.05 0.38
N LYS A 238 23.54 -10.26 -0.87
CA LYS A 238 24.81 -9.68 -1.33
C LYS A 238 24.58 -8.20 -1.69
N PRO A 239 25.30 -7.24 -1.08
CA PRO A 239 25.45 -5.92 -1.67
C PRO A 239 26.30 -6.09 -2.93
N GLY A 240 25.63 -6.25 -4.07
CA GLY A 240 26.25 -6.37 -5.38
C GLY A 240 26.75 -5.02 -5.86
N GLU A 241 28.06 -4.94 -6.00
CA GLU A 241 28.78 -3.97 -6.81
C GLU A 241 28.19 -3.87 -8.24
N GLY A 242 28.11 -2.63 -8.75
CA GLY A 242 28.45 -2.34 -10.14
C GLY A 242 27.42 -2.67 -11.23
N GLY A 243 26.20 -2.13 -11.14
CA GLY A 243 25.29 -2.01 -12.29
C GLY A 243 25.05 -0.54 -12.63
N GLY A 244 25.96 0.08 -13.40
CA GLY A 244 25.87 1.47 -13.80
C GLY A 244 24.69 1.73 -14.74
N TYR A 245 23.66 2.41 -14.25
CA TYR A 245 22.63 3.01 -15.08
C TYR A 245 23.25 4.23 -15.78
N VAL A 246 23.41 4.17 -17.10
CA VAL A 246 23.79 5.33 -17.92
C VAL A 246 22.50 6.03 -18.32
N ASP A 247 22.33 7.26 -17.82
CA ASP A 247 21.23 8.15 -18.19
C ASP A 247 21.32 8.53 -19.68
N PRO A 248 20.32 8.20 -20.51
CA PRO A 248 20.35 8.48 -21.95
C PRO A 248 20.20 9.97 -22.32
N LEU A 249 20.16 10.89 -21.34
CA LEU A 249 19.96 12.33 -21.56
C LEU A 249 21.17 13.21 -21.20
N GLN A 250 22.33 12.66 -20.84
CA GLN A 250 23.51 13.48 -20.59
C GLN A 250 24.34 13.74 -21.86
N PRO A 251 24.67 15.01 -22.18
CA PRO A 251 25.56 15.32 -23.30
C PRO A 251 26.98 14.83 -23.00
N ALA A 252 27.56 14.08 -23.94
CA ALA A 252 28.88 13.48 -23.82
C ALA A 252 29.96 14.55 -23.58
N ALA A 253 30.70 14.42 -22.47
CA ALA A 253 31.87 15.25 -22.20
C ALA A 253 32.96 14.92 -23.24
N ILE A 254 33.25 15.90 -24.07
CA ILE A 254 34.36 15.92 -25.02
C ILE A 254 35.67 16.00 -24.21
N LYS A 255 36.62 15.10 -24.47
CA LYS A 255 37.99 15.15 -23.92
C LYS A 255 38.81 16.22 -24.61
#